data_AF-A0AAP0W1A4-F1
#
_entry.id   AF-A0AAP0W1A4-F1
#
_cell.length_a   1.000
_cell.length_b   1.000
_cell.length_c   1.000
_cell.angle_alpha   90.00
_cell.angle_beta   90.00
_cell.angle_gamma   90.00
#
_symmetry.space_group_name_H-M   'P 1'
#
loop_
_entity.id
_entity.type
_entity.pdbx_description
1 polymer ?
#
loop_
_entity_poly.entity_id
_entity_poly.type
_entity_poly.pdbx_seq_one_letter_code
_entity_poly.pdbx_strand_id
1 'polypeptide(L)'
;MRYKKYEQRLIRAITLLDDAEAGREKENILYLLHGARRACRSRDYYVASQYGYEARMMLRALTRRREVSGAPPEAIELIASATDQLRPDFVMQVQAIFATFMSASPVWRLVVLGIPFILFVLACWPWLQAGE
;
A
#
# COMPACT_ATOMS: atom_id res chain seq x y z
N MET A 1 -6.16 18.99 -0.88
CA MET A 1 -4.80 19.12 -0.29
C MET A 1 -4.07 17.79 -0.08
N ARG A 2 -4.74 16.71 0.39
CA ARG A 2 -4.11 15.43 0.73
C ARG A 2 -3.30 14.77 -0.41
N TYR A 3 -3.86 14.72 -1.62
CA TYR A 3 -3.16 14.13 -2.78
C TYR A 3 -1.93 14.92 -3.25
N LYS A 4 -1.91 16.26 -3.05
CA LYS A 4 -0.71 17.08 -3.30
C LYS A 4 0.42 16.71 -2.33
N LYS A 5 0.09 16.46 -1.06
CA LYS A 5 1.05 15.99 -0.05
C LYS A 5 1.56 14.57 -0.37
N TYR A 6 0.69 13.71 -0.90
CA TYR A 6 1.11 12.38 -1.38
C TYR A 6 2.06 12.48 -2.59
N GLU A 7 1.74 13.32 -3.60
CA GLU A 7 2.63 13.55 -4.73
C GLU A 7 4.00 14.11 -4.29
N GLN A 8 4.04 15.01 -3.31
CA GLN A 8 5.30 15.51 -2.74
C GLN A 8 6.11 14.41 -2.05
N ARG A 9 5.46 13.51 -1.31
CA ARG A 9 6.11 12.35 -0.70
C ARG A 9 6.68 11.40 -1.76
N LEU A 10 5.96 11.16 -2.86
CA LEU A 10 6.46 10.39 -4.00
C LEU A 10 7.71 11.03 -4.60
N ILE A 11 7.72 12.35 -4.79
CA ILE A 11 8.90 13.07 -5.30
C ILE A 11 10.09 12.89 -4.36
N ARG A 12 9.90 13.03 -3.04
CA ARG A 12 10.97 12.80 -2.06
C ARG A 12 11.49 11.37 -2.07
N ALA A 13 10.59 10.38 -2.20
CA ALA A 13 10.98 8.97 -2.31
C ALA A 13 11.83 8.72 -3.57
N ILE A 14 11.46 9.32 -4.70
CA ILE A 14 12.22 9.24 -5.95
C ILE A 14 13.61 9.84 -5.76
N THR A 15 13.71 11.05 -5.20
CA THR A 15 15.02 11.70 -4.97
C THR A 15 15.93 10.87 -4.06
N LEU A 16 15.40 10.38 -2.93
CA LEU A 16 16.18 9.52 -2.02
C LEU A 16 16.66 8.23 -2.69
N LEU A 17 15.88 7.68 -3.62
CA LEU A 17 16.25 6.47 -4.33
C LEU A 17 17.23 6.74 -5.48
N ASP A 18 17.16 7.93 -6.10
CA ASP A 18 18.13 8.37 -7.09
C ASP A 18 19.54 8.45 -6.49
N ASP A 19 19.66 8.84 -5.23
CA ASP A 19 20.92 8.88 -4.49
C ASP A 19 21.36 7.50 -3.95
N ALA A 20 20.46 6.51 -3.92
CA ALA A 20 20.77 5.16 -3.44
C ALA A 20 21.40 4.27 -4.54
N GLU A 21 22.50 3.58 -4.20
CA GLU A 21 23.13 2.56 -5.04
C GLU A 21 22.37 1.22 -4.98
N ALA A 22 21.20 1.16 -5.61
CA ALA A 22 20.28 0.01 -5.56
C ALA A 22 20.29 -0.91 -6.81
N GLY A 23 21.13 -0.63 -7.82
CA GLY A 23 21.29 -1.48 -9.01
C GLY A 23 19.99 -1.67 -9.81
N ARG A 24 19.80 -2.83 -10.45
CA ARG A 24 18.61 -3.11 -11.30
C ARG A 24 17.27 -3.07 -10.57
N GLU A 25 17.23 -3.36 -9.26
CA GLU A 25 15.97 -3.29 -8.49
C GLU A 25 15.47 -1.84 -8.36
N LYS A 26 16.39 -0.87 -8.38
CA LYS A 26 16.07 0.57 -8.37
C LYS A 26 15.20 0.97 -9.54
N GLU A 27 15.52 0.50 -10.75
CA GLU A 27 14.79 0.88 -11.97
C GLU A 27 13.32 0.45 -11.90
N ASN A 28 13.06 -0.77 -11.42
CA ASN A 28 11.70 -1.26 -11.24
C ASN A 28 10.94 -0.44 -10.19
N ILE A 29 11.60 -0.09 -9.08
CA ILE A 29 10.98 0.74 -8.04
C ILE A 29 10.70 2.15 -8.58
N LEU A 30 11.65 2.78 -9.28
CA LEU A 30 11.47 4.09 -9.90
C LEU A 30 10.34 4.09 -10.93
N TYR A 31 10.23 3.03 -11.75
CA TYR A 31 9.12 2.85 -12.67
C TYR A 31 7.77 2.89 -11.94
N LEU A 32 7.63 2.14 -10.84
CA LEU A 32 6.41 2.14 -10.02
C LEU A 32 6.14 3.52 -9.39
N LEU A 33 7.16 4.19 -8.86
CA LEU A 33 7.01 5.52 -8.26
C LEU A 33 6.60 6.59 -9.29
N HIS A 34 7.17 6.55 -10.50
CA HIS A 34 6.75 7.41 -11.60
C HIS A 34 5.34 7.08 -12.09
N GLY A 35 4.97 5.81 -12.13
CA GLY A 35 3.60 5.35 -12.41
C GLY A 35 2.60 5.91 -11.39
N ALA A 36 2.91 5.80 -10.09
CA ALA A 36 2.10 6.36 -9.01
C ALA A 36 1.93 7.88 -9.15
N ARG A 37 3.01 8.60 -9.50
CA ARG A 37 2.97 10.05 -9.70
C ARG A 37 2.13 10.44 -10.91
N ARG A 38 2.23 9.70 -12.03
CA ARG A 38 1.40 9.93 -13.22
C ARG A 38 -0.07 9.71 -12.89
N ALA A 39 -0.39 8.63 -12.18
CA ALA A 39 -1.74 8.32 -11.72
C ALA A 39 -2.30 9.41 -10.78
N CYS A 40 -1.48 9.97 -9.89
CA CYS A 40 -1.88 11.12 -9.06
C CYS A 40 -2.30 12.34 -9.91
N ARG A 41 -1.55 12.64 -10.98
CA ARG A 41 -1.84 13.78 -11.87
C ARG A 41 -3.11 13.57 -12.69
N SER A 42 -3.38 12.34 -13.11
CA SER A 42 -4.64 11.96 -13.77
C SER A 42 -5.80 11.77 -12.80
N ARG A 43 -5.60 12.03 -11.49
CA ARG A 43 -6.58 11.84 -10.41
C ARG A 43 -7.04 10.39 -10.24
N ASP A 44 -6.29 9.44 -10.78
CA ASP A 44 -6.51 8.01 -10.57
C ASP A 44 -5.82 7.57 -9.27
N TYR A 45 -6.45 7.91 -8.15
CA TYR A 45 -5.87 7.65 -6.83
C TYR A 45 -5.86 6.17 -6.46
N TYR A 46 -6.69 5.35 -7.11
CA TYR A 46 -6.68 3.91 -6.93
C TYR A 46 -5.39 3.32 -7.49
N VAL A 47 -5.11 3.58 -8.78
CA VAL A 47 -3.89 3.14 -9.45
C VAL A 47 -2.65 3.74 -8.78
N ALA A 48 -2.72 5.00 -8.36
CA ALA A 48 -1.63 5.61 -7.60
C ALA A 48 -1.34 4.88 -6.28
N SER A 49 -2.39 4.44 -5.57
CA SER A 49 -2.26 3.66 -4.33
C SER A 49 -1.65 2.28 -4.59
N GLN A 50 -2.07 1.61 -5.68
CA GLN A 50 -1.54 0.30 -6.07
C GLN A 50 -0.04 0.37 -6.37
N TYR A 51 0.37 1.27 -7.26
CA TYR A 51 1.79 1.46 -7.57
C TYR A 51 2.61 1.87 -6.35
N GLY A 52 2.08 2.75 -5.50
CA GLY A 52 2.76 3.14 -4.26
C GLY A 52 2.91 1.98 -3.26
N TYR A 53 1.91 1.10 -3.17
CA TYR A 53 1.97 -0.10 -2.34
C TYR A 53 3.01 -1.10 -2.86
N GLU A 54 3.01 -1.38 -4.17
CA GLU A 54 3.97 -2.27 -4.80
C GLU A 54 5.41 -1.77 -4.63
N ALA A 55 5.65 -0.48 -4.90
CA ALA A 55 6.96 0.15 -4.69
C ALA A 55 7.43 -0.01 -3.24
N ARG A 56 6.53 0.19 -2.26
CA ARG A 56 6.85 0.01 -0.84
C ARG A 56 7.19 -1.44 -0.49
N MET A 57 6.49 -2.41 -1.05
CA MET A 57 6.79 -3.83 -0.83
C MET A 57 8.16 -4.20 -1.40
N MET A 58 8.49 -3.71 -2.59
CA MET A 58 9.82 -3.91 -3.19
C MET A 58 10.92 -3.25 -2.38
N LEU A 59 10.72 -2.02 -1.92
CA LEU A 59 11.70 -1.32 -1.07
C LEU A 59 11.95 -2.08 0.24
N ARG A 60 10.90 -2.59 0.91
CA ARG A 60 11.06 -3.41 2.11
C ARG A 60 11.84 -4.70 1.86
N ALA A 61 11.58 -5.36 0.73
CA ALA A 61 12.32 -6.56 0.34
C ALA A 61 13.79 -6.23 0.06
N LEU A 62 14.06 -5.11 -0.62
CA LEU A 62 15.41 -4.62 -0.89
C LEU A 62 16.16 -4.26 0.42
N THR A 63 15.53 -3.55 1.35
CA THR A 63 16.10 -3.25 2.67
C THR A 63 16.55 -4.54 3.38
N ARG A 64 15.66 -5.52 3.50
CA ARG A 64 15.98 -6.81 4.14
C ARG A 64 17.13 -7.54 3.46
N ARG A 65 17.15 -7.55 2.11
CA ARG A 65 18.25 -8.19 1.36
C ARG A 65 19.59 -7.50 1.62
N ARG A 66 19.59 -6.16 1.70
CA ARG A 66 20.78 -5.36 1.99
C ARG A 66 21.28 -5.53 3.42
N GLU A 67 20.36 -5.63 4.38
CA GLU A 67 20.70 -5.99 5.77
C GLU A 67 21.39 -7.35 5.84
N VAL A 68 20.84 -8.36 5.16
CA VAL A 68 21.41 -9.72 5.12
C VAL A 68 22.77 -9.75 4.40
N SER A 69 22.97 -8.93 3.37
CA SER A 69 24.25 -8.87 2.64
C SER A 69 25.33 -8.05 3.35
N GLY A 70 25.04 -7.48 4.53
CA GLY A 70 25.99 -6.63 5.26
C GLY A 70 26.29 -5.30 4.57
N ALA A 71 25.32 -4.74 3.84
CA ALA A 71 25.47 -3.42 3.23
C ALA A 71 25.70 -2.34 4.31
N PRO A 72 26.41 -1.25 3.98
CA PRO A 72 26.65 -0.17 4.93
C PRO A 72 25.31 0.43 5.42
N PRO A 73 25.22 0.80 6.71
CA PRO A 73 23.98 1.28 7.31
C PRO A 73 23.42 2.53 6.62
N GLU A 74 24.30 3.40 6.10
CA GLU A 74 23.94 4.61 5.34
C GLU A 74 23.12 4.29 4.08
N ALA A 75 23.51 3.25 3.34
CA ALA A 75 22.77 2.83 2.14
C ALA A 75 21.41 2.21 2.50
N ILE A 76 21.32 1.53 3.64
CA ILE A 76 20.07 0.96 4.15
C ILE A 76 19.13 2.07 4.61
N GLU A 77 19.66 3.11 5.27
CA GLU A 77 18.92 4.25 5.79
C GLU A 77 18.24 5.07 4.70
N LEU A 78 18.88 5.27 3.55
CA LEU A 78 18.27 5.94 2.39
C LEU A 78 17.04 5.19 1.88
N ILE A 79 17.13 3.86 1.76
CA ILE A 79 16.04 3.00 1.28
C ILE A 79 14.91 2.94 2.33
N ALA A 80 15.26 2.89 3.62
CA ALA A 80 14.28 2.95 4.72
C ALA A 80 13.54 4.29 4.74
N SER A 81 14.28 5.40 4.58
CA SER A 81 13.72 6.75 4.49
C SER A 81 12.77 6.91 3.30
N ALA A 82 13.14 6.37 2.13
CA ALA A 82 12.27 6.33 0.96
C ALA A 82 11.01 5.50 1.22
N THR A 83 11.14 4.36 1.90
CA THR A 83 10.01 3.50 2.29
C THR A 83 9.02 4.24 3.20
N ASP A 84 9.52 5.05 4.13
CA ASP A 84 8.68 5.82 5.07
C ASP A 84 7.90 6.94 4.38
N GLN A 85 8.43 7.53 3.31
CA GLN A 85 7.66 8.46 2.48
C GLN A 85 6.43 7.81 1.84
N LEU A 86 6.44 6.48 1.62
CA LEU A 86 5.35 5.73 0.99
C LEU A 86 4.33 5.17 2.00
N ARG A 87 4.37 5.60 3.27
CA ARG A 87 3.34 5.21 4.24
C ARG A 87 1.95 5.61 3.72
N PRO A 88 0.96 4.68 3.73
CA PRO A 88 -0.38 4.97 3.26
C PRO A 88 -0.98 6.08 4.12
N ASP A 89 -1.54 7.10 3.48
CA ASP A 89 -2.52 7.94 4.16
C ASP A 89 -3.74 7.06 4.41
N PHE A 90 -4.16 6.94 5.67
CA PHE A 90 -5.33 6.18 6.11
C PHE A 90 -6.55 6.39 5.19
N VAL A 91 -6.75 7.62 4.72
CA VAL A 91 -7.84 8.00 3.82
C VAL A 91 -7.68 7.45 2.39
N MET A 92 -6.47 7.40 1.83
CA MET A 92 -6.23 6.76 0.53
C MET A 92 -6.44 5.25 0.62
N GLN A 93 -6.07 4.65 1.75
CA GLN A 93 -6.27 3.22 1.97
C GLN A 93 -7.76 2.86 2.05
N VAL A 94 -8.55 3.62 2.82
CA VAL A 94 -10.01 3.44 2.90
C VAL A 94 -10.66 3.63 1.53
N GLN A 95 -10.26 4.65 0.77
CA GLN A 95 -10.81 4.89 -0.57
C GLN A 95 -10.41 3.81 -1.58
N ALA A 96 -9.19 3.29 -1.54
CA ALA A 96 -8.75 2.22 -2.42
C ALA A 96 -9.44 0.89 -2.09
N ILE A 97 -9.64 0.59 -0.80
CA ILE A 97 -10.43 -0.57 -0.35
C ILE A 97 -11.88 -0.41 -0.83
N PHE A 98 -12.47 0.77 -0.63
CA PHE A 98 -13.83 1.05 -1.08
C PHE A 98 -13.97 0.97 -2.61
N ALA A 99 -13.01 1.50 -3.37
CA ALA A 99 -12.98 1.42 -4.83
C ALA A 99 -12.86 -0.04 -5.32
N THR A 100 -11.99 -0.84 -4.69
CA THR A 100 -11.84 -2.27 -5.00
C THR A 100 -13.11 -3.05 -4.68
N PHE A 101 -13.73 -2.77 -3.53
CA PHE A 101 -15.02 -3.33 -3.15
C PHE A 101 -16.09 -2.94 -4.17
N MET A 102 -16.10 -1.69 -4.60
CA MET A 102 -17.03 -1.14 -5.59
C MET A 102 -16.72 -1.52 -7.05
N SER A 103 -15.59 -2.18 -7.33
CA SER A 103 -15.28 -2.75 -8.64
C SER A 103 -15.49 -4.27 -8.71
N ALA A 104 -15.61 -4.94 -7.56
CA ALA A 104 -15.87 -6.39 -7.50
C ALA A 104 -17.27 -6.75 -8.01
N SER A 105 -17.51 -8.02 -8.38
CA SER A 105 -18.83 -8.46 -8.82
C SER A 105 -19.89 -8.25 -7.72
N PRO A 106 -21.16 -7.98 -8.07
CA PRO A 106 -22.23 -7.79 -7.08
C PRO A 106 -22.37 -8.98 -6.13
N VAL A 107 -22.20 -10.20 -6.66
CA VAL A 107 -22.22 -11.46 -5.89
C VAL A 107 -21.11 -11.48 -4.84
N TRP A 108 -19.88 -11.11 -5.21
CA TRP A 108 -18.76 -11.08 -4.27
C TRP A 108 -18.96 -10.04 -3.16
N ARG A 109 -19.54 -8.88 -3.48
CA ARG A 109 -19.86 -7.85 -2.49
C ARG A 109 -20.87 -8.34 -1.46
N LEU A 110 -21.92 -9.04 -1.90
CA LEU A 110 -22.93 -9.61 -1.01
C LEU A 110 -22.35 -10.70 -0.12
N VAL A 111 -21.47 -11.57 -0.66
CA VAL A 111 -20.76 -12.57 0.15
C VAL A 111 -19.93 -11.90 1.23
N VAL A 112 -19.09 -10.92 0.88
CA VAL A 112 -18.23 -10.21 1.84
C VAL A 112 -19.06 -9.47 2.92
N LEU A 113 -20.18 -8.85 2.55
CA LEU A 113 -21.10 -8.21 3.51
C LEU A 113 -21.90 -9.21 4.35
N GLY A 114 -22.12 -10.42 3.85
CA GLY A 114 -22.85 -11.48 4.57
C GLY A 114 -22.02 -12.17 5.66
N ILE A 115 -20.69 -12.21 5.53
CA ILE A 115 -19.78 -12.81 6.53
C ILE A 115 -20.02 -12.26 7.95
N PRO A 116 -20.02 -10.93 8.20
CA PRO A 116 -20.26 -10.42 9.55
C PRO A 116 -21.65 -10.77 10.09
N PHE A 117 -22.66 -10.86 9.22
CA PHE A 117 -24.02 -11.29 9.62
C PHE A 117 -24.03 -12.76 10.04
N ILE A 118 -23.39 -13.64 9.27
CA ILE A 118 -23.25 -15.07 9.60
C ILE A 118 -22.47 -15.23 10.92
N LEU A 119 -21.37 -14.51 11.10
CA LEU A 119 -20.59 -14.54 12.34
C LEU A 119 -21.38 -14.04 13.54
N PHE A 120 -22.19 -12.99 13.36
CA PHE A 120 -23.07 -12.48 14.41
C PHE A 120 -24.13 -13.51 14.81
N VAL A 121 -24.79 -14.14 13.83
CA VAL A 121 -25.78 -15.21 14.08
C VAL A 121 -25.14 -16.40 14.81
N LEU A 122 -23.95 -16.84 14.38
CA LEU A 122 -23.20 -17.91 15.06
C LEU A 122 -22.78 -17.54 16.49
N ALA A 123 -22.41 -16.28 16.73
CA ALA A 123 -22.04 -15.79 18.06
C ALA A 123 -23.23 -15.67 19.02
N CYS A 124 -24.42 -15.34 18.50
CA CYS A 124 -25.65 -15.26 19.27
C CYS A 124 -26.36 -16.62 19.44
N TRP A 125 -26.03 -17.62 18.61
CA TRP A 125 -26.62 -18.96 18.66
C TRP A 125 -26.61 -19.64 20.05
N PRO A 126 -25.51 -19.61 20.82
CA PRO A 126 -25.47 -20.25 22.14
C PRO A 126 -26.41 -19.58 23.16
N TRP A 127 -26.61 -18.27 23.03
CA TRP A 127 -27.50 -17.51 23.92
C TRP A 127 -28.97 -17.75 23.59
N LEU A 128 -29.29 -18.05 22.33
CA LEU A 128 -30.63 -18.45 21.92
C LEU A 128 -31.02 -19.85 22.42
N GLN A 129 -30.06 -20.77 22.57
CA GLN A 129 -30.32 -22.12 23.08
C GLN A 129 -30.42 -22.20 24.61
N ALA A 130 -29.88 -21.22 25.35
CA ALA A 130 -29.89 -21.21 26.81
C ALA A 130 -31.17 -20.59 27.42
N GLY A 131 -32.13 -20.18 26.58
CA GLY A 131 -33.39 -19.55 26.99
C GLY A 131 -34.63 -20.46 26.95
N GLU A 132 -34.46 -21.75 26.59
CA GLU A 132 -35.46 -22.83 26.75
C GLU A 132 -35.18 -23.64 28.02
#